data_AF-A0A2D0AG22-F1
#
_entry.id   AF-A0A2D0AG22-F1
#
_cell.length_a   1.000
_cell.length_b   1.000
_cell.length_c   1.000
_cell.angle_alpha   90.00
_cell.angle_beta   90.00
_cell.angle_gamma   90.00
#
_symmetry.space_group_name_H-M   'P 1'
#
loop_
_entity.id
_entity.type
_entity.pdbx_description
1 polymer ?
#
loop_
_entity_poly.entity_id
_entity_poly.type
_entity_poly.pdbx_seq_one_letter_code
_entity_poly.pdbx_strand_id
1 'polypeptide(L)'
;MKKFLLPLLLALAGAPAFAQGPVPHAQPDKNDDTIVLTLPDEGDVAWQRAAAVLVARGYTFRYSDADLLALSTDYSEFTLTSNISIFVLVQGHRLLLRGRCLTGLTPPSNAQAIRRGGFLGGTSNDWTELEAVAQLLGGTAAYYDSAAR
;
A
#
# COMPACT_ATOMS: atom_id res chain seq x y z
N MET A 1 15.19 -61.29 -10.74
CA MET A 1 14.61 -60.57 -11.89
C MET A 1 13.63 -59.54 -11.35
N LYS A 2 13.95 -58.25 -11.55
CA LYS A 2 13.44 -57.09 -10.81
C LYS A 2 12.50 -56.33 -11.74
N LYS A 3 11.19 -56.31 -11.48
CA LYS A 3 10.21 -55.51 -12.24
C LYS A 3 9.07 -55.03 -11.33
N PHE A 4 9.28 -53.90 -10.66
CA PHE A 4 8.21 -52.99 -10.27
C PHE A 4 8.75 -51.58 -10.47
N LEU A 5 8.38 -50.96 -11.59
CA LEU A 5 8.71 -49.59 -11.94
C LEU A 5 7.43 -48.90 -12.39
N LEU A 6 7.12 -47.81 -11.67
CA LEU A 6 6.17 -46.72 -11.96
C LEU A 6 4.65 -47.02 -11.87
N PRO A 7 3.84 -46.05 -11.37
CA PRO A 7 4.11 -44.62 -11.38
C PRO A 7 4.02 -43.93 -10.01
N LEU A 8 5.15 -43.41 -9.57
CA LEU A 8 5.27 -42.36 -8.55
C LEU A 8 5.25 -41.00 -9.28
N LEU A 9 4.11 -40.64 -9.88
CA LEU A 9 3.98 -39.46 -10.75
C LEU A 9 2.67 -38.68 -10.51
N LEU A 10 2.28 -38.54 -9.25
CA LEU A 10 1.09 -37.76 -8.86
C LEU A 10 1.34 -36.75 -7.73
N ALA A 11 2.60 -36.43 -7.45
CA ALA A 11 2.98 -35.49 -6.39
C ALA A 11 3.50 -34.13 -6.90
N LEU A 12 3.22 -33.77 -8.17
CA LEU A 12 3.73 -32.52 -8.79
C LEU A 12 2.61 -31.52 -9.18
N ALA A 13 1.40 -31.71 -8.67
CA ALA A 13 0.31 -30.74 -8.78
C ALA A 13 0.12 -29.94 -7.47
N GLY A 14 1.20 -29.75 -6.70
CA GLY A 14 1.21 -28.72 -5.67
C GLY A 14 1.21 -27.37 -6.37
N ALA A 15 0.01 -26.82 -6.60
CA ALA A 15 -0.12 -25.41 -6.94
C ALA A 15 0.75 -24.62 -5.94
N PRO A 16 1.58 -23.67 -6.39
CA PRO A 16 2.26 -22.80 -5.45
C PRO A 16 1.17 -22.16 -4.60
N ALA A 17 1.11 -22.55 -3.33
CA ALA A 17 0.35 -21.82 -2.33
C ALA A 17 1.07 -20.49 -2.18
N PHE A 18 0.80 -19.56 -3.11
CA PHE A 18 1.09 -18.17 -2.91
C PHE A 18 0.46 -17.81 -1.58
N ALA A 19 1.27 -17.35 -0.64
CA ALA A 19 0.79 -16.82 0.63
C ALA A 19 -0.41 -15.92 0.32
N GLN A 20 -1.60 -16.37 0.71
CA GLN A 20 -2.83 -15.62 0.47
C GLN A 20 -2.75 -14.39 1.36
N GLY A 21 -2.23 -13.30 0.80
CA GLY A 21 -2.24 -12.02 1.47
C GLY A 21 -3.69 -11.60 1.78
N PRO A 22 -3.86 -10.61 2.68
CA PRO A 22 -5.19 -10.10 3.02
C PRO A 22 -5.99 -9.79 1.75
N VAL A 23 -7.23 -10.29 1.68
CA VAL A 23 -8.09 -10.09 0.52
C VAL A 23 -8.64 -8.66 0.56
N PRO A 24 -8.37 -7.82 -0.46
CA PRO A 24 -8.90 -6.47 -0.48
C PRO A 24 -10.43 -6.46 -0.56
N HIS A 25 -11.05 -5.51 0.13
CA HIS A 25 -12.50 -5.30 0.10
C HIS A 25 -12.87 -3.87 -0.33
N ALA A 26 -14.08 -3.71 -0.86
CA ALA A 26 -14.49 -2.47 -1.52
C ALA A 26 -14.78 -1.30 -0.57
N GLN A 27 -15.12 -1.58 0.68
CA GLN A 27 -15.42 -0.56 1.70
C GLN A 27 -14.35 -0.63 2.78
N PRO A 28 -13.76 0.50 3.20
CA PRO A 28 -12.72 0.48 4.20
C PRO A 28 -13.29 0.09 5.57
N ASP A 29 -12.54 -0.67 6.36
CA ASP A 29 -12.77 -0.97 7.78
C ASP A 29 -11.86 -0.08 8.65
N LYS A 30 -12.20 0.13 9.92
CA LYS A 30 -11.42 0.96 10.86
C LYS A 30 -9.96 0.50 11.00
N ASN A 31 -9.65 -0.77 10.76
CA ASN A 31 -8.30 -1.31 10.92
C ASN A 31 -7.45 -1.22 9.65
N ASP A 32 -8.06 -0.91 8.50
CA ASP A 32 -7.32 -0.85 7.24
C ASP A 32 -6.27 0.24 7.27
N ASP A 33 -5.11 -0.10 6.72
CA ASP A 33 -3.93 0.77 6.63
C ASP A 33 -3.36 0.87 5.21
N THR A 34 -4.04 0.25 4.25
CA THR A 34 -3.61 0.16 2.86
C THR A 34 -4.79 0.43 1.93
N ILE A 35 -4.60 1.37 1.00
CA ILE A 35 -5.50 1.59 -0.14
C ILE A 35 -4.86 0.93 -1.35
N VAL A 36 -5.60 0.06 -2.04
CA VAL A 36 -5.20 -0.56 -3.30
C VAL A 36 -6.01 0.07 -4.42
N LEU A 37 -5.33 0.66 -5.39
CA LEU A 37 -5.97 1.20 -6.59
C LEU A 37 -5.75 0.26 -7.76
N THR A 38 -6.83 -0.07 -8.45
CA THR A 38 -6.74 -0.67 -9.79
C THR A 38 -6.78 0.47 -10.81
N LEU A 39 -5.64 0.73 -11.44
CA LEU A 39 -5.41 1.81 -12.39
C LEU A 39 -5.59 1.31 -13.83
N PRO A 40 -5.98 2.19 -14.77
CA PRO A 40 -6.02 1.85 -16.19
C PRO A 40 -4.61 1.66 -16.78
N ASP A 41 -3.62 2.39 -16.24
CA ASP A 41 -2.22 2.29 -16.64
C ASP A 41 -1.50 1.25 -15.77
N GLU A 42 -0.32 0.83 -16.22
CA GLU A 42 0.56 -0.09 -15.49
C GLU A 42 2.01 0.39 -15.48
N GLY A 43 2.82 -0.24 -14.64
CA GLY A 43 4.28 -0.08 -14.64
C GLY A 43 4.74 1.36 -14.47
N ASP A 44 5.70 1.77 -15.31
CA ASP A 44 6.32 3.10 -15.28
C ASP A 44 5.31 4.24 -15.39
N VAL A 45 4.24 4.08 -16.19
CA VAL A 45 3.25 5.14 -16.40
C VAL A 45 2.45 5.38 -15.11
N ALA A 46 2.01 4.32 -14.46
CA ALA A 46 1.32 4.40 -13.17
C ALA A 46 2.26 4.95 -12.07
N TRP A 47 3.54 4.56 -12.08
CA TRP A 47 4.55 5.07 -11.15
C TRP A 47 4.85 6.56 -11.36
N GLN A 48 5.02 7.01 -12.61
CA GLN A 48 5.21 8.42 -12.96
C GLN A 48 4.01 9.28 -12.57
N ARG A 49 2.79 8.79 -12.81
CA ARG A 49 1.57 9.43 -12.35
C ARG A 49 1.57 9.58 -10.83
N ALA A 50 1.97 8.54 -10.11
CA ALA A 50 2.06 8.59 -8.66
C ALA A 50 3.08 9.62 -8.17
N ALA A 51 4.25 9.66 -8.79
CA ALA A 51 5.26 10.67 -8.50
C ALA A 51 4.71 12.08 -8.74
N ALA A 52 4.05 12.32 -9.89
CA ALA A 52 3.48 13.62 -10.22
C ALA A 52 2.42 14.07 -9.21
N VAL A 53 1.52 13.18 -8.79
CA VAL A 53 0.50 13.47 -7.76
C VAL A 53 1.15 13.84 -6.44
N LEU A 54 2.15 13.07 -5.98
CA LEU A 54 2.82 13.34 -4.71
C LEU A 54 3.58 14.67 -4.72
N VAL A 55 4.28 14.99 -5.82
CA VAL A 55 4.95 16.30 -5.97
C VAL A 55 3.93 17.44 -6.01
N ALA A 56 2.83 17.29 -6.75
CA ALA A 56 1.79 18.32 -6.83
C ALA A 56 1.12 18.59 -5.46
N ARG A 57 1.12 17.59 -4.57
CA ARG A 57 0.63 17.69 -3.19
C ARG A 57 1.68 18.22 -2.20
N GLY A 58 2.89 18.53 -2.68
CA GLY A 58 3.95 19.14 -1.88
C GLY A 58 4.87 18.14 -1.17
N TYR A 59 4.79 16.85 -1.46
CA TYR A 59 5.70 15.88 -0.87
C TYR A 59 7.08 15.91 -1.53
N THR A 60 8.10 15.74 -0.70
CA THR A 60 9.48 15.51 -1.15
C THR A 60 9.78 14.02 -1.07
N PHE A 61 10.45 13.47 -2.09
CA PHE A 61 10.82 12.06 -2.11
C PHE A 61 12.04 11.78 -1.23
N ARG A 62 11.89 10.79 -0.35
CA ARG A 62 12.99 10.15 0.37
C ARG A 62 13.61 9.02 -0.45
N TYR A 63 12.77 8.27 -1.16
CA TYR A 63 13.19 7.17 -2.02
C TYR A 63 12.32 7.16 -3.27
N SER A 64 12.95 6.94 -4.42
CA SER A 64 12.29 6.88 -5.72
C SER A 64 13.08 5.94 -6.61
N ASP A 65 12.47 4.82 -6.98
CA ASP A 65 13.10 3.78 -7.77
C ASP A 65 12.13 3.29 -8.84
N ALA A 66 12.47 3.58 -10.09
CA ALA A 66 11.65 3.22 -11.24
C ALA A 66 11.75 1.73 -11.56
N ASP A 67 12.90 1.09 -11.31
CA ASP A 67 13.08 -0.34 -11.58
C ASP A 67 12.26 -1.19 -10.59
N LEU A 68 12.15 -0.73 -9.34
CA LEU A 68 11.29 -1.34 -8.32
C LEU A 68 9.86 -0.81 -8.31
N LEU A 69 9.57 0.20 -9.14
CA LEU A 69 8.28 0.90 -9.19
C LEU A 69 7.77 1.34 -7.81
N ALA A 70 8.69 1.85 -6.99
CA ALA A 70 8.46 2.19 -5.60
C ALA A 70 8.81 3.66 -5.33
N LEU A 71 7.99 4.31 -4.49
CA LEU A 71 8.20 5.68 -4.02
C LEU A 71 7.99 5.72 -2.50
N SER A 72 8.78 6.53 -1.80
CA SER A 72 8.46 6.99 -0.46
C SER A 72 8.80 8.45 -0.26
N THR A 73 7.99 9.15 0.51
CA THR A 73 8.19 10.57 0.80
C THR A 73 8.88 10.75 2.15
N ASP A 74 9.53 11.89 2.34
CA ASP A 74 9.86 12.35 3.68
C ASP A 74 8.59 12.63 4.51
N TYR A 75 8.77 12.67 5.83
CA TYR A 75 7.73 13.15 6.72
C TYR A 75 7.53 14.64 6.49
N SER A 76 6.34 15.01 6.04
CA SER A 76 5.93 16.39 5.79
C SER A 76 4.85 16.78 6.79
N GLU A 77 4.88 18.03 7.24
CA GLU A 77 3.83 18.57 8.13
C GLU A 77 2.48 18.52 7.42
N PHE A 78 1.51 17.88 8.06
CA PHE A 78 0.15 17.78 7.54
C PHE A 78 -0.84 18.52 8.44
N THR A 79 -0.70 18.34 9.76
CA THR A 79 -1.39 19.17 10.76
C THR A 79 -0.38 19.63 11.80
N LEU A 80 -0.77 20.59 12.64
CA LEU A 80 0.07 21.10 13.74
C LEU A 80 0.63 20.00 14.67
N THR A 81 0.00 18.81 14.69
CA THR A 81 0.38 17.71 15.56
C THR A 81 0.73 16.42 14.80
N SER A 82 0.65 16.40 13.47
CA SER A 82 0.87 15.20 12.65
C SER A 82 1.75 15.51 11.45
N ASN A 83 2.84 14.76 11.33
CA ASN A 83 3.66 14.69 10.13
C ASN A 83 3.42 13.35 9.45
N ILE A 84 3.29 13.34 8.12
CA ILE A 84 2.96 12.13 7.36
C ILE A 84 4.01 11.85 6.29
N SER A 85 4.25 10.57 6.06
CA SER A 85 5.04 10.03 4.96
C SER A 85 4.18 9.05 4.18
N ILE A 86 4.25 9.11 2.85
CA ILE A 86 3.50 8.26 1.93
C ILE A 86 4.43 7.27 1.26
N PHE A 87 3.96 6.03 1.12
CA PHE A 87 4.60 4.97 0.38
C PHE A 87 3.69 4.51 -0.76
N VAL A 88 4.30 4.33 -1.93
CA VAL A 88 3.64 3.81 -3.14
C VAL A 88 4.45 2.65 -3.69
N LEU A 89 3.75 1.58 -4.09
CA LEU A 89 4.31 0.48 -4.86
C LEU A 89 3.36 0.11 -6.00
N VAL A 90 3.87 0.06 -7.24
CA VAL A 90 3.09 -0.35 -8.41
C VAL A 90 3.42 -1.80 -8.79
N GLN A 91 2.38 -2.59 -9.06
CA GLN A 91 2.45 -3.99 -9.48
C GLN A 91 1.43 -4.24 -10.59
N GLY A 92 1.88 -4.24 -11.85
CA GLY A 92 0.98 -4.24 -13.01
C GLY A 92 0.02 -3.06 -12.93
N HIS A 93 -1.28 -3.34 -13.04
CA HIS A 93 -2.36 -2.35 -12.89
C HIS A 93 -2.71 -1.99 -11.44
N ARG A 94 -2.02 -2.54 -10.44
CA ARG A 94 -2.31 -2.27 -9.03
C ARG A 94 -1.31 -1.27 -8.47
N LEU A 95 -1.81 -0.30 -7.73
CA LEU A 95 -1.01 0.61 -6.93
C LEU A 95 -1.37 0.42 -5.46
N LEU A 96 -0.39 0.08 -4.64
CA LEU A 96 -0.50 0.03 -3.19
C LEU A 96 -0.11 1.40 -2.64
N LEU A 97 -1.03 2.03 -1.91
CA LEU A 97 -0.84 3.31 -1.25
C LEU A 97 -0.94 3.11 0.26
N ARG A 98 0.12 3.50 0.96
CA ARG A 98 0.20 3.42 2.43
C ARG A 98 0.74 4.71 2.98
N GLY A 99 0.39 5.00 4.22
CA GLY A 99 0.91 6.16 4.92
C GLY A 99 1.42 5.81 6.31
N ARG A 100 2.37 6.59 6.80
CA ARG A 100 2.80 6.58 8.19
C ARG A 100 2.71 7.98 8.77
N CYS A 101 2.29 8.08 10.02
CA CYS A 101 2.24 9.35 10.73
C CYS A 101 3.14 9.36 11.98
N LEU A 102 3.65 10.55 12.29
CA LEU A 102 4.32 10.89 13.53
C LEU A 102 3.49 11.92 14.26
N THR A 103 3.16 11.64 15.52
CA THR A 103 2.42 12.56 16.37
C THR A 103 3.37 13.28 17.32
N GLY A 104 3.31 14.61 17.36
CA GLY A 104 4.16 15.44 18.23
C GLY A 104 5.67 15.22 18.00
N LEU A 105 6.43 15.06 19.09
CA LEU A 105 7.90 14.89 19.07
C LEU A 105 8.35 13.43 18.93
N THR A 106 7.46 12.55 18.46
CA THR A 106 7.76 11.12 18.31
C THR A 106 8.90 10.93 17.29
N PRO A 107 9.94 10.13 17.60
CA PRO A 107 11.01 9.87 16.65
C PRO A 107 10.49 9.04 15.47
N PRO A 108 11.09 9.18 14.26
CA PRO A 108 10.66 8.44 13.06
C PRO A 108 10.58 6.92 13.22
N SER A 109 11.37 6.33 14.11
CA SER A 109 11.35 4.88 14.43
C SER A 109 10.01 4.40 15.00
N ASN A 110 9.23 5.31 15.59
CA ASN A 110 7.97 5.03 16.26
C ASN A 110 6.76 5.49 15.43
N ALA A 111 6.97 5.81 14.15
CA ALA A 111 5.88 6.19 13.25
C ALA A 111 4.81 5.10 13.19
N GLN A 112 3.54 5.50 13.24
CA GLN A 112 2.42 4.58 13.20
C GLN A 112 1.88 4.47 11.78
N ALA A 113 1.35 3.31 11.39
CA ALA A 113 0.62 3.20 10.14
C ALA A 113 -0.64 4.07 10.22
N ILE A 114 -0.91 4.85 9.17
CA ILE A 114 -2.15 5.61 9.06
C ILE A 114 -3.26 4.59 8.84
N ARG A 115 -4.18 4.52 9.81
CA ARG A 115 -5.37 3.66 9.74
C ARG A 115 -6.60 4.48 9.46
N ARG A 116 -7.60 3.87 8.80
CA ARG A 116 -8.90 4.48 8.58
C ARG A 116 -9.53 4.95 9.89
N GLY A 117 -9.56 4.07 10.88
CA GLY A 117 -10.10 4.37 12.21
C GLY A 117 -9.18 5.27 13.02
N GLY A 118 -9.73 6.36 13.53
CA GLY A 118 -9.12 7.20 14.56
C GLY A 118 -9.36 6.64 15.97
N PHE A 119 -8.54 7.11 16.93
CA PHE A 119 -8.55 6.68 18.33
C PHE A 119 -9.93 6.78 19.01
N LEU A 120 -10.80 7.71 18.58
CA LEU A 120 -12.14 7.95 19.15
C LEU A 120 -13.30 7.43 18.29
N GLY A 121 -13.05 6.50 17.35
CA GLY A 121 -14.12 5.86 16.56
C GLY A 121 -14.60 6.64 15.34
N GLY A 122 -13.86 7.67 14.91
CA GLY A 122 -14.08 8.41 13.64
C GLY A 122 -13.06 8.02 12.55
N THR A 123 -13.08 8.74 11.43
CA THR A 123 -12.00 8.63 10.42
C THR A 123 -10.83 9.51 10.84
N SER A 124 -9.60 9.02 10.74
CA SER A 124 -8.42 9.84 11.05
C SER A 124 -8.19 10.91 9.97
N ASN A 125 -7.78 12.12 10.35
CA ASN A 125 -7.46 13.18 9.37
C ASN A 125 -6.35 12.72 8.42
N ASP A 126 -5.36 12.00 8.95
CA ASP A 126 -4.26 11.42 8.19
C ASP A 126 -4.77 10.42 7.12
N TRP A 127 -5.86 9.69 7.40
CA TRP A 127 -6.48 8.79 6.42
C TRP A 127 -7.20 9.54 5.32
N THR A 128 -7.93 10.63 5.64
CA THR A 128 -8.58 11.47 4.63
C THR A 128 -7.58 12.00 3.60
N GLU A 129 -6.35 12.25 4.03
CA GLU A 129 -5.26 12.65 3.16
C GLU A 129 -4.79 11.53 2.21
N LEU A 130 -4.74 10.28 2.68
CA LEU A 130 -4.49 9.13 1.82
C LEU A 130 -5.62 8.93 0.81
N GLU A 131 -6.88 9.10 1.23
CA GLU A 131 -8.03 9.07 0.31
C GLU A 131 -7.96 10.18 -0.74
N ALA A 132 -7.54 11.39 -0.36
CA ALA A 132 -7.36 12.49 -1.31
C ALA A 132 -6.27 12.18 -2.35
N VAL A 133 -5.14 11.59 -1.94
CA VAL A 133 -4.11 11.10 -2.87
C VAL A 133 -4.69 10.02 -3.78
N ALA A 134 -5.40 9.04 -3.20
CA ALA A 134 -6.01 7.97 -3.96
C ALA A 134 -6.99 8.47 -5.02
N GLN A 135 -7.82 9.47 -4.69
CA GLN A 135 -8.74 10.10 -5.63
C GLN A 135 -8.03 10.77 -6.80
N LEU A 136 -6.90 11.45 -6.55
CA LEU A 136 -6.10 12.10 -7.58
C LEU A 136 -5.37 11.11 -8.49
N LEU A 137 -4.93 9.97 -7.95
CA LEU A 137 -4.36 8.87 -8.73
C LEU A 137 -5.40 8.23 -9.65
N GLY A 138 -6.67 8.23 -9.19
CA GLY A 138 -7.82 7.66 -9.88
C GLY A 138 -7.90 6.14 -9.78
N GLY A 139 -8.76 5.55 -10.61
CA GLY A 139 -9.00 4.11 -10.62
C GLY A 139 -10.01 3.64 -9.56
N THR A 140 -10.09 2.32 -9.38
CA THR A 140 -11.01 1.69 -8.44
C THR A 140 -10.30 1.33 -7.15
N ALA A 141 -10.78 1.85 -6.02
CA ALA A 141 -10.19 1.61 -4.70
C ALA A 141 -10.73 0.33 -4.04
N ALA A 142 -9.83 -0.39 -3.38
CA ALA A 142 -10.09 -1.45 -2.42
C ALA A 142 -9.16 -1.27 -1.21
N TYR A 143 -9.45 -1.95 -0.11
CA TYR A 143 -8.80 -1.70 1.18
C TYR A 143 -8.48 -3.01 1.89
N TYR A 144 -7.43 -3.02 2.71
CA TYR A 144 -7.15 -4.12 3.63
C TYR A 144 -6.27 -3.68 4.80
N ASP A 145 -6.34 -4.44 5.90
CA ASP A 145 -5.40 -4.38 7.02
C ASP A 145 -4.17 -5.23 6.71
N SER A 146 -3.01 -4.60 6.51
CA SER A 146 -1.77 -5.31 6.21
C SER A 146 -1.25 -6.21 7.34
N ALA A 147 -1.78 -6.05 8.55
CA ALA A 147 -1.46 -6.90 9.70
C ALA A 147 -2.43 -8.10 9.85
N ALA A 148 -3.55 -8.12 9.11
CA ALA A 148 -4.47 -9.25 9.12
C ALA A 148 -3.80 -10.47 8.45
N ARG A 149 -3.71 -11.58 9.18
CA ARG A 149 -3.20 -12.87 8.69
C ARG A 149 -4.31 -13.91 8.76
#